data_AF-A0A1E5UEK5-F1
#
_entry.id   AF-A0A1E5UEK5-F1
#
_cell.length_a   1.000
_cell.length_b   1.000
_cell.length_c   1.000
_cell.angle_alpha   90.00
_cell.angle_beta   90.00
_cell.angle_gamma   90.00
#
_symmetry.space_group_name_H-M   'P 1'
#
loop_
_entity.id
_entity.type
_entity.pdbx_description
1 polymer ?
#
loop_
_entity_poly.entity_id
_entity_poly.type
_entity_poly.pdbx_seq_one_letter_code
_entity_poly.pdbx_strand_id
1 'polypeptide(L)'
;MIISKLNAENFIYYNLHSEEVITSNFIEENNNGIFCDRLQSITIERVIDDIEKSGKVQLNIAFDLKHIEGEQPNINRYFTQLKKEGFKIALLNITEELIVKFGFDSMNNSNNVRTDILFFDKGTLKPRKKTGFKKFYLFEDSSINFFEDGFKIDGLFEKEFIKELKPYIEKHGEPHTSSYVYLDSYINIKKFISEQKALCIYSIYKLSLKILKEWRENGPIPFYGEGNLQEYNPPILVCQSLNSSYITSILSNLLKLDILILDKIGPINRIYNSLNKNIIENRNYIVVSDLVCLGTEVKIVKNIIEFLGGKYLGNVSLIKTETLKKKDINRRDATIAIFSIDRDNNEELGYYISTNLKSKKEDNE
;
A
#
# COMPACT_ATOMS: atom_id res chain seq x y z
N MET A 1 12.85 3.05 13.03
CA MET A 1 12.53 3.27 11.61
C MET A 1 11.10 3.75 11.53
N ILE A 2 10.85 4.86 10.83
CA ILE A 2 9.51 5.33 10.45
C ILE A 2 9.30 4.92 8.99
N ILE A 3 8.12 4.42 8.65
CA ILE A 3 7.86 3.86 7.31
C ILE A 3 7.16 4.84 6.37
N SER A 4 6.38 5.77 6.92
CA SER A 4 5.42 6.61 6.18
C SER A 4 5.84 8.07 6.04
N LYS A 5 7.05 8.41 6.48
CA LYS A 5 7.61 9.75 6.35
C LYS A 5 7.74 10.09 4.86
N LEU A 6 7.09 11.14 4.43
CA LEU A 6 7.26 11.72 3.10
C LEU A 6 7.60 13.20 3.23
N ASN A 7 8.64 13.66 2.53
CA ASN A 7 9.04 15.06 2.53
C ASN A 7 8.37 15.77 1.36
N ALA A 8 7.47 16.72 1.65
CA ALA A 8 6.98 17.68 0.67
C ALA A 8 7.82 18.96 0.76
N GLU A 9 7.69 19.85 -0.24
CA GLU A 9 8.42 21.13 -0.26
C GLU A 9 8.15 21.95 1.00
N ASN A 10 6.89 22.00 1.44
CA ASN A 10 6.43 22.88 2.50
C ASN A 10 6.09 22.20 3.83
N PHE A 11 6.16 20.86 3.93
CA PHE A 11 5.87 20.12 5.16
C PHE A 11 6.39 18.68 5.14
N ILE A 12 6.44 18.04 6.31
CA ILE A 12 6.68 16.61 6.44
C ILE A 12 5.35 15.89 6.71
N TYR A 13 5.08 14.84 5.95
CA TYR A 13 3.91 14.00 6.09
C TYR A 13 4.22 12.71 6.84
N TYR A 14 3.33 12.29 7.73
CA TYR A 14 3.36 10.98 8.39
C TYR A 14 1.96 10.35 8.35
N ASN A 15 1.86 9.06 7.99
CA ASN A 15 0.61 8.30 8.10
C ASN A 15 0.58 7.57 9.44
N LEU A 16 -0.10 8.15 10.43
CA LEU A 16 -0.10 7.61 11.80
C LEU A 16 -0.77 6.25 11.90
N HIS A 17 -1.76 5.94 11.05
CA HIS A 17 -2.34 4.60 11.01
C HIS A 17 -1.33 3.55 10.57
N SER A 18 -0.52 3.84 9.54
CA SER A 18 0.51 2.90 9.11
C SER A 18 1.60 2.69 10.16
N GLU A 19 2.00 3.74 10.87
CA GLU A 19 2.96 3.61 11.97
C GLU A 19 2.37 2.81 13.12
N GLU A 20 1.10 3.05 13.47
CA GLU A 20 0.38 2.30 14.50
C GLU A 20 0.26 0.83 14.14
N VAL A 21 -0.09 0.52 12.88
CA VAL A 21 -0.15 -0.86 12.37
C VAL A 21 1.22 -1.53 12.53
N ILE A 22 2.33 -0.85 12.23
CA ILE A 22 3.66 -1.42 12.42
C ILE A 22 4.00 -1.60 13.89
N THR A 23 3.74 -0.61 14.73
CA THR A 23 3.97 -0.70 16.17
C THR A 23 3.20 -1.88 16.76
N SER A 24 1.89 -1.93 16.51
CA SER A 24 1.01 -2.95 17.08
C SER A 24 1.32 -4.37 16.57
N ASN A 25 1.77 -4.56 15.32
CA ASN A 25 1.99 -5.90 14.78
C ASN A 25 3.43 -6.42 14.94
N PHE A 26 4.43 -5.55 14.90
CA PHE A 26 5.84 -5.96 14.83
C PHE A 26 6.71 -5.47 16.00
N ILE A 27 6.18 -4.60 16.87
CA ILE A 27 6.90 -4.11 18.05
C ILE A 27 6.22 -4.58 19.32
N GLU A 28 4.93 -4.32 19.45
CA GLU A 28 4.13 -4.70 20.62
C GLU A 28 3.49 -6.09 20.49
N GLU A 29 3.60 -6.72 19.32
CA GLU A 29 3.10 -8.07 19.03
C GLU A 29 1.60 -8.31 19.32
N ASN A 30 0.79 -7.24 19.42
CA ASN A 30 -0.68 -7.31 19.55
C ASN A 30 -1.34 -8.03 18.35
N ASN A 31 -0.66 -8.03 17.20
CA ASN A 31 -1.04 -8.79 16.01
C ASN A 31 -2.48 -8.49 15.53
N ASN A 32 -2.90 -7.22 15.53
CA ASN A 32 -4.24 -6.77 15.09
C ASN A 32 -4.38 -6.50 13.58
N GLY A 33 -3.29 -6.62 12.83
CA GLY A 33 -3.23 -6.39 11.38
C GLY A 33 -3.48 -4.93 11.04
N ILE A 34 -4.10 -4.68 9.88
CA ILE A 34 -4.49 -3.33 9.44
C ILE A 34 -5.78 -2.81 10.07
N PHE A 35 -6.34 -3.56 11.01
CA PHE A 35 -7.55 -3.19 11.74
C PHE A 35 -7.24 -2.44 13.04
N CYS A 36 -5.98 -2.07 13.28
CA CYS A 36 -5.59 -1.21 14.40
C CYS A 36 -6.21 0.18 14.20
N ASP A 37 -7.08 0.64 15.09
CA ASP A 37 -7.67 2.00 14.99
C ASP A 37 -7.37 2.85 16.22
N ARG A 38 -6.62 2.32 17.19
CA ARG A 38 -6.28 3.03 18.42
C ARG A 38 -4.84 3.48 18.36
N LEU A 39 -4.63 4.78 18.28
CA LEU A 39 -3.29 5.36 18.32
C LEU A 39 -2.68 5.15 19.71
N GLN A 40 -1.44 4.66 19.75
CA GLN A 40 -0.71 4.39 20.99
C GLN A 40 0.39 5.42 21.24
N SER A 41 0.74 5.61 22.52
CA SER A 41 1.80 6.53 22.94
C SER A 41 3.14 6.19 22.30
N ILE A 42 3.50 4.91 22.28
CA ILE A 42 4.74 4.40 21.68
C ILE A 42 4.84 4.71 20.16
N THR A 43 3.72 4.71 19.45
CA THR A 43 3.68 5.07 18.03
C THR A 43 4.04 6.54 17.84
N ILE A 44 3.46 7.44 18.64
CA ILE A 44 3.74 8.87 18.53
C ILE A 44 5.15 9.20 19.01
N GLU A 45 5.63 8.57 20.09
CA GLU A 45 7.00 8.73 20.59
C GLU A 45 8.02 8.45 19.49
N ARG A 46 7.88 7.32 18.78
CA ARG A 46 8.74 6.97 17.64
C ARG A 46 8.73 8.04 16.54
N VAL A 47 7.56 8.62 16.27
CA VAL A 47 7.40 9.65 15.23
C VAL A 47 8.03 10.97 15.68
N ILE A 48 7.86 11.36 16.95
CA ILE A 48 8.50 12.54 17.54
C ILE A 48 10.01 12.40 17.52
N ASP A 49 10.55 11.24 17.91
CA ASP A 49 11.98 10.97 17.85
C ASP A 49 12.55 11.18 16.43
N ASP A 50 11.80 10.79 15.40
CA ASP A 50 12.18 11.01 14.00
C ASP A 50 12.14 12.49 13.59
N ILE A 51 11.12 13.23 14.05
CA ILE A 51 10.99 14.68 13.83
C ILE A 51 12.15 15.42 14.49
N GLU A 52 12.46 15.11 15.75
CA GLU A 52 13.54 15.76 16.51
C GLU A 52 14.90 15.48 15.88
N LYS A 53 15.15 14.24 15.45
CA LYS A 53 16.38 13.86 14.73
C LYS A 53 16.55 14.53 13.37
N SER A 54 15.48 15.06 12.78
CA SER A 54 15.54 15.74 11.48
C SER A 54 16.16 17.15 11.55
N GLY A 55 16.52 17.63 12.75
CA GLY A 55 17.19 18.91 12.93
C GLY A 55 16.31 20.14 12.69
N LYS A 56 14.97 19.96 12.71
CA LYS A 56 13.97 21.03 12.56
C LYS A 56 14.06 21.82 11.24
N VAL A 57 14.58 21.21 10.18
CA VAL A 57 14.71 21.83 8.85
C VAL A 57 13.34 22.25 8.29
N GLN A 58 12.28 21.50 8.61
CA GLN A 58 10.91 21.78 8.22
C GLN A 58 10.02 21.82 9.47
N LEU A 59 9.34 22.96 9.69
CA LEU A 59 8.53 23.18 10.89
C LEU A 59 7.05 22.86 10.69
N ASN A 60 6.63 22.62 9.46
CA ASN A 60 5.25 22.23 9.15
C ASN A 60 5.14 20.70 9.11
N ILE A 61 4.17 20.15 9.83
CA ILE A 61 3.95 18.71 9.93
C ILE A 61 2.49 18.38 9.64
N ALA A 62 2.28 17.36 8.80
CA ALA A 62 0.97 16.78 8.54
C ALA A 62 0.91 15.35 9.08
N PHE A 63 0.03 15.11 10.05
CA PHE A 63 -0.27 13.79 10.57
C PHE A 63 -1.57 13.28 9.96
N ASP A 64 -1.54 12.17 9.23
CA ASP A 64 -2.75 11.54 8.70
C ASP A 64 -3.28 10.48 9.66
N LEU A 65 -4.50 10.71 10.16
CA LEU A 65 -5.24 9.84 11.06
C LEU A 65 -6.31 9.02 10.33
N LYS A 66 -6.25 8.94 9.00
CA LYS A 66 -7.15 8.07 8.24
C LYS A 66 -7.08 6.65 8.79
N HIS A 67 -8.23 6.12 9.24
CA HIS A 67 -8.42 4.83 9.91
C HIS A 67 -8.10 4.77 11.43
N ILE A 68 -7.69 5.86 12.05
CA ILE A 68 -7.63 6.00 13.51
C ILE A 68 -8.99 6.50 14.02
N GLU A 69 -9.53 5.83 15.03
CA GLU A 69 -10.82 6.15 15.63
C GLU A 69 -10.78 6.20 17.17
N GLY A 70 -9.70 5.73 17.75
CA GLY A 70 -9.44 5.84 19.17
C GLY A 70 -7.99 6.19 19.46
N GLU A 71 -7.73 6.42 20.72
CA GLU A 71 -6.45 6.85 21.24
C GLU A 71 -6.22 6.26 22.63
N GLN A 72 -4.95 6.08 23.00
CA GLN A 72 -4.58 5.93 24.40
C GLN A 72 -4.66 7.28 25.13
N PRO A 73 -4.95 7.28 26.45
CA PRO A 73 -4.97 8.50 27.24
C PRO A 73 -3.67 9.31 27.13
N ASN A 74 -3.78 10.63 27.24
CA ASN A 74 -2.65 11.58 27.27
C ASN A 74 -1.83 11.70 25.97
N ILE A 75 -2.31 11.19 24.84
CA ILE A 75 -1.65 11.37 23.53
C ILE A 75 -1.49 12.84 23.13
N ASN A 76 -2.40 13.70 23.59
CA ASN A 76 -2.35 15.14 23.32
C ASN A 76 -1.07 15.84 23.81
N ARG A 77 -0.39 15.29 24.82
CA ARG A 77 0.87 15.84 25.35
C ARG A 77 1.95 15.94 24.27
N TYR A 78 1.99 14.97 23.36
CA TYR A 78 2.95 14.87 22.28
C TYR A 78 2.75 15.96 21.23
N PHE A 79 1.51 16.18 20.78
CA PHE A 79 1.19 17.29 19.87
C PHE A 79 1.44 18.65 20.55
N THR A 80 1.15 18.76 21.84
CA THR A 80 1.40 19.98 22.62
C THR A 80 2.89 20.26 22.75
N GLN A 81 3.73 19.23 22.94
CA GLN A 81 5.19 19.37 22.96
C GLN A 81 5.70 19.92 21.63
N LEU A 82 5.35 19.29 20.50
CA LEU A 82 5.75 19.75 19.17
C LEU A 82 5.32 21.22 18.92
N LYS A 83 4.10 21.59 19.33
CA LYS A 83 3.65 23.00 19.24
C LYS A 83 4.53 23.95 20.04
N LYS A 84 4.88 23.60 21.29
CA LYS A 84 5.78 24.41 22.14
C LYS A 84 7.16 24.58 21.52
N GLU A 85 7.60 23.60 20.74
CA GLU A 85 8.84 23.64 19.99
C GLU A 85 8.79 24.43 18.68
N GLY A 86 7.63 25.03 18.37
CA GLY A 86 7.43 25.91 17.21
C GLY A 86 6.91 25.21 15.96
N PHE A 87 6.59 23.92 16.02
CA PHE A 87 6.01 23.20 14.89
C PHE A 87 4.56 23.62 14.62
N LYS A 88 4.24 23.82 13.34
CA LYS A 88 2.86 24.03 12.87
C LYS A 88 2.31 22.68 12.42
N ILE A 89 1.24 22.24 13.07
CA ILE A 89 0.70 20.88 12.91
C ILE A 89 -0.66 20.92 12.24
N ALA A 90 -0.85 20.08 11.24
CA ALA A 90 -2.15 19.76 10.65
C ALA A 90 -2.47 18.28 10.86
N LEU A 91 -3.66 18.00 11.38
CA LEU A 91 -4.22 16.66 11.51
C LEU A 91 -5.13 16.41 10.31
N LEU A 92 -4.84 15.38 9.52
CA LEU A 92 -5.59 14.99 8.34
C LEU A 92 -6.56 13.85 8.65
N ASN A 93 -7.73 13.88 8.03
CA ASN A 93 -8.76 12.84 8.11
C ASN A 93 -9.12 12.45 9.56
N ILE A 94 -9.32 13.44 10.44
CA ILE A 94 -9.57 13.24 11.87
C ILE A 94 -11.05 13.44 12.22
N THR A 95 -11.59 12.60 13.10
CA THR A 95 -12.98 12.73 13.58
C THR A 95 -13.12 13.84 14.60
N GLU A 96 -14.33 14.42 14.72
CA GLU A 96 -14.64 15.38 15.78
C GLU A 96 -14.48 14.75 17.18
N GLU A 97 -14.85 13.48 17.32
CA GLU A 97 -14.65 12.70 18.55
C GLU A 97 -13.17 12.70 19.00
N LEU A 98 -12.22 12.47 18.09
CA LEU A 98 -10.80 12.48 18.42
C LEU A 98 -10.29 13.87 18.77
N ILE A 99 -10.79 14.93 18.11
CA ILE A 99 -10.44 16.31 18.44
C ILE A 99 -10.83 16.66 19.87
N VAL A 100 -12.05 16.30 20.28
CA VAL A 100 -12.54 16.49 21.65
C VAL A 100 -11.69 15.72 22.65
N LYS A 101 -11.40 14.44 22.36
CA LYS A 101 -10.59 13.61 23.26
C LYS A 101 -9.13 14.07 23.36
N PHE A 102 -8.57 14.65 22.29
CA PHE A 102 -7.27 15.31 22.35
C PHE A 102 -7.31 16.66 23.09
N GLY A 103 -8.49 17.21 23.37
CA GLY A 103 -8.66 18.51 24.03
C GLY A 103 -8.31 19.69 23.12
N PHE A 104 -8.58 19.57 21.83
CA PHE A 104 -8.32 20.61 20.82
C PHE A 104 -9.60 21.20 20.22
N ASP A 105 -10.77 20.93 20.81
CA ASP A 105 -12.07 21.42 20.37
C ASP A 105 -12.21 22.95 20.43
N SER A 106 -11.43 23.61 21.29
CA SER A 106 -11.39 25.08 21.39
C SER A 106 -10.49 25.75 20.35
N MET A 107 -9.82 25.01 19.46
CA MET A 107 -8.89 25.58 18.48
C MET A 107 -9.62 26.35 17.39
N ASN A 108 -9.45 27.67 17.39
CA ASN A 108 -10.13 28.57 16.47
C ASN A 108 -9.25 28.92 15.26
N ASN A 109 -9.36 28.14 14.19
CA ASN A 109 -8.77 28.42 12.88
C ASN A 109 -9.91 28.38 11.85
N SER A 110 -10.07 29.42 11.03
CA SER A 110 -11.19 29.50 10.08
C SER A 110 -11.12 28.42 8.98
N ASN A 111 -9.95 27.82 8.77
CA ASN A 111 -9.76 26.70 7.83
C ASN A 111 -10.12 25.34 8.44
N ASN A 112 -10.46 25.26 9.74
CA ASN A 112 -10.96 24.04 10.38
C ASN A 112 -12.43 23.81 10.00
N VAL A 113 -12.67 23.49 8.74
CA VAL A 113 -14.02 23.29 8.19
C VAL A 113 -14.48 21.86 8.45
N ARG A 114 -15.58 21.74 9.21
CA ARG A 114 -16.25 20.46 9.47
C ARG A 114 -16.77 19.85 8.18
N THR A 115 -16.65 18.53 8.06
CA THR A 115 -17.11 17.77 6.90
C THR A 115 -17.37 16.31 7.27
N ASP A 116 -18.06 15.58 6.40
CA ASP A 116 -18.18 14.13 6.52
C ASP A 116 -16.89 13.47 6.02
N ILE A 117 -16.31 12.63 6.86
CA ILE A 117 -15.20 11.75 6.50
C ILE A 117 -15.66 10.30 6.48
N LEU A 118 -15.13 9.57 5.49
CA LEU A 118 -15.51 8.19 5.23
C LEU A 118 -14.61 7.23 6.01
N PHE A 119 -15.21 6.46 6.91
CA PHE A 119 -14.61 5.29 7.54
C PHE A 119 -15.23 4.02 7.00
N PHE A 120 -14.65 2.90 7.36
CA PHE A 120 -15.20 1.58 7.07
C PHE A 120 -15.34 0.81 8.36
N ASP A 121 -16.45 0.10 8.51
CA ASP A 121 -16.65 -0.80 9.62
C ASP A 121 -15.62 -1.95 9.55
N LYS A 122 -15.01 -2.32 10.67
CA LYS A 122 -13.93 -3.31 10.68
C LYS A 122 -14.42 -4.73 10.39
N GLY A 123 -15.63 -5.06 10.86
CA GLY A 123 -16.23 -6.37 10.63
C GLY A 123 -16.82 -6.42 9.22
N THR A 124 -17.88 -5.66 8.99
CA THR A 124 -18.67 -5.72 7.76
C THR A 124 -17.99 -5.08 6.55
N LEU A 125 -16.93 -4.29 6.75
CA LEU A 125 -16.25 -3.51 5.71
C LEU A 125 -17.14 -2.51 4.98
N LYS A 126 -18.36 -2.26 5.49
CA LYS A 126 -19.31 -1.30 4.92
C LYS A 126 -18.85 0.14 5.20
N PRO A 127 -19.07 1.07 4.25
CA PRO A 127 -18.78 2.48 4.46
C PRO A 127 -19.64 3.08 5.58
N ARG A 128 -19.03 3.91 6.43
CA ARG A 128 -19.71 4.71 7.45
C ARG A 128 -19.21 6.14 7.40
N LYS A 129 -20.12 7.10 7.47
CA LYS A 129 -19.76 8.52 7.55
C LYS A 129 -19.66 8.92 9.01
N LYS A 130 -18.61 9.67 9.33
CA LYS A 130 -18.44 10.33 10.62
C LYS A 130 -18.20 11.83 10.39
N THR A 131 -18.71 12.65 11.29
CA THR A 131 -18.37 14.07 11.30
C THR A 131 -16.92 14.24 11.73
N GLY A 132 -16.19 15.10 11.02
CA GLY A 132 -14.79 15.36 11.30
C GLY A 132 -14.22 16.41 10.37
N PHE A 133 -12.93 16.28 10.08
CA PHE A 133 -12.15 17.26 9.35
C PHE A 133 -11.22 16.56 8.37
N LYS A 134 -11.23 17.00 7.11
CA LYS A 134 -10.18 16.60 6.15
C LYS A 134 -8.82 17.18 6.56
N LYS A 135 -8.83 18.39 7.12
CA LYS A 135 -7.67 19.10 7.67
C LYS A 135 -8.12 19.82 8.94
N PHE A 136 -7.38 19.64 10.03
CA PHE A 136 -7.55 20.36 11.28
C PHE A 136 -6.22 20.92 11.73
N TYR A 137 -6.08 22.23 11.72
CA TYR A 137 -4.87 22.95 12.08
C TYR A 137 -4.82 23.18 13.59
N LEU A 138 -3.68 22.84 14.20
CA LEU A 138 -3.42 23.05 15.63
C LEU A 138 -2.75 24.40 15.92
N PHE A 139 -3.10 25.43 15.15
CA PHE A 139 -2.67 26.83 15.33
C PHE A 139 -3.79 27.78 14.88
N GLU A 140 -3.81 29.01 15.40
CA GLU A 140 -4.93 29.95 15.19
C GLU A 140 -4.81 30.78 13.89
N ASP A 141 -3.58 31.10 13.48
CA ASP A 141 -3.35 31.94 12.30
C ASP A 141 -3.82 31.24 11.02
N SER A 142 -4.96 31.72 10.52
CA SER A 142 -5.66 31.13 9.38
C SER A 142 -5.07 31.56 8.03
N SER A 143 -4.11 32.49 8.02
CA SER A 143 -3.37 32.84 6.80
C SER A 143 -2.35 31.78 6.40
N ILE A 144 -1.94 30.94 7.35
CA ILE A 144 -0.96 29.88 7.11
C ILE A 144 -1.69 28.62 6.62
N ASN A 145 -1.52 28.33 5.33
CA ASN A 145 -1.83 27.03 4.76
C ASN A 145 -0.60 26.51 4.01
N PHE A 146 0.04 25.47 4.52
CA PHE A 146 1.21 24.86 3.89
C PHE A 146 0.86 23.70 2.95
N PHE A 147 -0.44 23.48 2.66
CA PHE A 147 -0.86 22.58 1.60
C PHE A 147 -1.09 23.38 0.31
N GLU A 148 -0.46 22.95 -0.76
CA GLU A 148 -0.78 23.43 -2.11
C GLU A 148 -2.24 23.13 -2.50
N ASP A 149 -2.79 23.96 -3.37
CA ASP A 149 -4.11 23.76 -3.92
C ASP A 149 -4.18 22.44 -4.70
N GLY A 150 -5.20 21.63 -4.41
CA GLY A 150 -5.37 20.31 -5.05
C GLY A 150 -4.36 19.24 -4.62
N PHE A 151 -3.56 19.48 -3.57
CA PHE A 151 -2.57 18.52 -3.07
C PHE A 151 -3.16 17.14 -2.75
N LYS A 152 -2.51 16.08 -3.24
CA LYS A 152 -2.88 14.68 -3.01
C LYS A 152 -1.72 13.89 -2.42
N ILE A 153 -1.93 13.27 -1.27
CA ILE A 153 -0.94 12.38 -0.61
C ILE A 153 -0.46 11.27 -1.57
N ASP A 154 -1.38 10.70 -2.35
CA ASP A 154 -1.03 9.62 -3.28
C ASP A 154 -0.02 10.07 -4.33
N GLY A 155 -0.15 11.31 -4.83
CA GLY A 155 0.83 11.89 -5.75
C GLY A 155 2.20 12.14 -5.10
N LEU A 156 2.23 12.54 -3.80
CA LEU A 156 3.49 12.66 -3.06
C LEU A 156 4.18 11.31 -2.91
N PHE A 157 3.42 10.27 -2.57
CA PHE A 157 3.93 8.91 -2.48
C PHE A 157 4.47 8.40 -3.82
N GLU A 158 3.72 8.60 -4.92
CA GLU A 158 4.15 8.16 -6.26
C GLU A 158 5.47 8.83 -6.69
N LYS A 159 5.59 10.14 -6.47
CA LYS A 159 6.84 10.88 -6.75
C LYS A 159 8.03 10.32 -5.96
N GLU A 160 7.86 10.10 -4.65
CA GLU A 160 8.92 9.54 -3.81
C GLU A 160 9.23 8.10 -4.21
N PHE A 161 8.22 7.29 -4.55
CA PHE A 161 8.41 5.92 -5.00
C PHE A 161 9.22 5.85 -6.29
N ILE A 162 8.90 6.68 -7.28
CA ILE A 162 9.67 6.78 -8.53
C ILE A 162 11.11 7.23 -8.25
N LYS A 163 11.29 8.28 -7.43
CA LYS A 163 12.61 8.81 -7.06
C LYS A 163 13.49 7.73 -6.44
N GLU A 164 12.96 6.97 -5.49
CA GLU A 164 13.70 5.90 -4.82
C GLU A 164 13.84 4.64 -5.67
N LEU A 165 12.97 4.39 -6.66
CA LEU A 165 13.06 3.23 -7.55
C LEU A 165 14.13 3.40 -8.64
N LYS A 166 14.28 4.62 -9.19
CA LYS A 166 15.17 4.92 -10.32
C LYS A 166 16.61 4.38 -10.18
N PRO A 167 17.29 4.47 -9.02
CA PRO A 167 18.65 3.95 -8.84
C PRO A 167 18.78 2.43 -9.01
N TYR A 168 17.66 1.70 -8.98
CA TYR A 168 17.61 0.24 -9.11
C TYR A 168 17.23 -0.22 -10.52
N ILE A 169 17.13 0.71 -11.47
CA ILE A 169 16.89 0.41 -12.88
C ILE A 169 18.25 0.25 -13.56
N GLU A 170 18.54 -0.97 -14.00
CA GLU A 170 19.81 -1.34 -14.60
C GLU A 170 19.62 -1.57 -16.10
N LYS A 171 20.47 -0.96 -16.93
CA LYS A 171 20.45 -1.18 -18.37
C LYS A 171 20.79 -2.63 -18.68
N HIS A 172 19.99 -3.25 -19.52
CA HIS A 172 20.21 -4.62 -19.96
C HIS A 172 20.91 -4.56 -21.33
N GLY A 173 22.14 -5.05 -21.40
CA GLY A 173 22.97 -4.94 -22.61
C GLY A 173 22.73 -6.02 -23.66
N GLU A 174 22.15 -7.16 -23.27
CA GLU A 174 22.02 -8.33 -24.15
C GLU A 174 20.57 -8.80 -24.25
N PRO A 175 20.07 -9.23 -25.42
CA PRO A 175 18.74 -9.85 -25.50
C PRO A 175 18.64 -11.12 -24.64
N HIS A 176 17.70 -11.16 -23.69
CA HIS A 176 17.45 -12.36 -22.91
C HIS A 176 16.54 -13.32 -23.70
N THR A 177 16.99 -14.57 -23.92
CA THR A 177 16.28 -15.56 -24.78
C THR A 177 15.06 -16.22 -24.14
N SER A 178 14.77 -15.95 -22.87
CA SER A 178 13.63 -16.54 -22.15
C SER A 178 12.28 -15.86 -22.42
N SER A 179 12.28 -14.73 -23.14
CA SER A 179 11.07 -13.96 -23.44
C SER A 179 11.03 -13.58 -24.92
N TYR A 180 9.83 -13.48 -25.48
CA TYR A 180 9.61 -13.07 -26.88
C TYR A 180 9.64 -11.55 -27.09
N VAL A 181 10.09 -10.79 -26.09
CA VAL A 181 10.21 -9.33 -26.11
C VAL A 181 11.61 -8.94 -25.64
N TYR A 182 12.08 -7.78 -26.12
CA TYR A 182 13.30 -7.15 -25.64
C TYR A 182 12.98 -6.20 -24.51
N LEU A 183 13.84 -6.21 -23.48
CA LEU A 183 13.82 -5.28 -22.37
C LEU A 183 15.12 -4.49 -22.40
N ASP A 184 15.03 -3.17 -22.52
CA ASP A 184 16.21 -2.29 -22.55
C ASP A 184 16.82 -2.09 -21.15
N SER A 185 15.99 -2.31 -20.12
CA SER A 185 16.37 -2.22 -18.72
C SER A 185 15.58 -3.21 -17.88
N TYR A 186 16.12 -3.54 -16.71
CA TYR A 186 15.43 -4.35 -15.71
C TYR A 186 15.48 -3.66 -14.34
N ILE A 187 14.50 -3.97 -13.50
CA ILE A 187 14.40 -3.42 -12.15
C ILE A 187 14.96 -4.44 -11.17
N ASN A 188 16.03 -4.09 -10.46
CA ASN A 188 16.62 -4.91 -9.41
C ASN A 188 15.79 -4.83 -8.12
N ILE A 189 14.62 -5.49 -8.15
CA ILE A 189 13.62 -5.41 -7.07
C ILE A 189 14.14 -5.95 -5.74
N LYS A 190 15.03 -6.96 -5.78
CA LYS A 190 15.67 -7.51 -4.58
C LYS A 190 16.51 -6.45 -3.87
N LYS A 191 17.31 -5.70 -4.63
CA LYS A 191 18.14 -4.62 -4.10
C LYS A 191 17.27 -3.46 -3.59
N PHE A 192 16.25 -3.07 -4.36
CA PHE A 192 15.27 -2.07 -3.94
C PHE A 192 14.61 -2.42 -2.60
N ILE A 193 14.07 -3.63 -2.45
CA ILE A 193 13.45 -4.08 -1.20
C ILE A 193 14.44 -4.07 -0.03
N SER A 194 15.69 -4.45 -0.29
CA SER A 194 16.71 -4.57 0.75
C SER A 194 17.23 -3.22 1.24
N GLU A 195 17.34 -2.24 0.35
CA GLU A 195 17.88 -0.92 0.66
C GLU A 195 16.79 0.09 1.06
N GLN A 196 15.60 0.01 0.44
CA GLN A 196 14.47 0.92 0.65
C GLN A 196 13.39 0.31 1.55
N LYS A 197 13.81 -0.29 2.67
CA LYS A 197 12.94 -1.09 3.56
C LYS A 197 11.71 -0.32 4.05
N ALA A 198 11.89 0.91 4.52
CA ALA A 198 10.82 1.74 5.06
C ALA A 198 9.72 1.98 4.02
N LEU A 199 10.12 2.45 2.84
CA LEU A 199 9.23 2.69 1.71
C LEU A 199 8.55 1.41 1.23
N CYS A 200 9.26 0.28 1.19
CA CYS A 200 8.69 -1.01 0.80
C CYS A 200 7.63 -1.49 1.79
N ILE A 201 7.87 -1.40 3.10
CA ILE A 201 6.88 -1.76 4.12
C ILE A 201 5.65 -0.85 4.00
N TYR A 202 5.85 0.47 3.82
CA TYR A 202 4.74 1.40 3.61
C TYR A 202 3.96 1.10 2.31
N SER A 203 4.66 0.68 1.26
CA SER A 203 4.04 0.21 0.02
C SER A 203 3.18 -1.04 0.26
N ILE A 204 3.66 -2.02 1.03
CA ILE A 204 2.89 -3.23 1.37
C ILE A 204 1.66 -2.87 2.22
N TYR A 205 1.80 -1.91 3.15
CA TYR A 205 0.66 -1.35 3.88
C TYR A 205 -0.37 -0.71 2.92
N LYS A 206 0.06 0.15 1.99
CA LYS A 206 -0.87 0.72 1.00
C LYS A 206 -1.50 -0.38 0.12
N LEU A 207 -0.79 -1.46 -0.15
CA LEU A 207 -1.27 -2.58 -0.95
C LEU A 207 -2.38 -3.33 -0.23
N SER A 208 -2.20 -3.58 1.07
CA SER A 208 -3.22 -4.20 1.92
C SER A 208 -4.52 -3.38 1.94
N LEU A 209 -4.44 -2.03 1.99
CA LEU A 209 -5.59 -1.15 1.89
C LEU A 209 -6.25 -1.19 0.49
N LYS A 210 -5.46 -1.23 -0.59
CA LYS A 210 -5.98 -1.41 -1.96
C LYS A 210 -6.72 -2.73 -2.12
N ILE A 211 -6.17 -3.82 -1.58
CA ILE A 211 -6.78 -5.15 -1.58
C ILE A 211 -8.11 -5.13 -0.83
N LEU A 212 -8.14 -4.59 0.40
CA LEU A 212 -9.40 -4.43 1.15
C LEU A 212 -10.44 -3.62 0.38
N LYS A 213 -10.02 -2.53 -0.28
CA LYS A 213 -10.91 -1.70 -1.10
C LYS A 213 -11.51 -2.49 -2.27
N GLU A 214 -10.68 -3.20 -3.02
CA GLU A 214 -11.15 -4.01 -4.15
C GLU A 214 -12.14 -5.09 -3.69
N TRP A 215 -11.86 -5.75 -2.56
CA TRP A 215 -12.76 -6.72 -1.97
C TRP A 215 -14.11 -6.11 -1.58
N ARG A 216 -14.11 -4.90 -1.01
CA ARG A 216 -15.32 -4.16 -0.64
C ARG A 216 -16.18 -3.81 -1.85
N GLU A 217 -15.56 -3.29 -2.90
CA GLU A 217 -16.29 -2.72 -4.04
C GLU A 217 -16.88 -3.80 -4.93
N ASN A 218 -16.26 -4.98 -4.98
CA ASN A 218 -16.51 -5.88 -6.09
C ASN A 218 -16.63 -7.37 -5.77
N GLY A 219 -16.39 -7.78 -4.51
CA GLY A 219 -16.35 -9.20 -4.14
C GLY A 219 -15.18 -9.97 -4.80
N PRO A 220 -14.89 -11.22 -4.37
CA PRO A 220 -15.86 -12.19 -3.85
C PRO A 220 -15.38 -12.88 -2.55
N ILE A 221 -15.40 -12.20 -1.41
CA ILE A 221 -15.19 -12.86 -0.11
C ILE A 221 -16.01 -12.09 0.94
N PRO A 222 -17.23 -12.55 1.29
CA PRO A 222 -17.89 -12.03 2.48
C PRO A 222 -17.03 -12.46 3.66
N PHE A 223 -16.25 -11.53 4.22
CA PHE A 223 -15.55 -11.73 5.50
C PHE A 223 -16.56 -12.09 6.60
N TYR A 224 -17.80 -11.64 6.42
CA TYR A 224 -18.96 -11.97 7.22
C TYR A 224 -20.18 -11.95 6.29
N GLY A 225 -20.72 -13.12 5.95
CA GLY A 225 -22.09 -13.15 5.45
C GLY A 225 -22.99 -12.65 6.57
N GLU A 226 -23.87 -11.68 6.31
CA GLU A 226 -24.93 -11.36 7.25
C GLU A 226 -25.73 -12.64 7.54
N GLY A 227 -25.52 -13.23 8.72
CA GLY A 227 -26.24 -14.41 9.19
C GLY A 227 -25.46 -15.71 9.37
N ASN A 228 -24.22 -15.87 8.86
CA ASN A 228 -23.46 -17.13 9.03
C ASN A 228 -21.99 -16.88 9.39
N LEU A 229 -21.69 -16.82 10.69
CA LEU A 229 -20.33 -16.82 11.25
C LEU A 229 -19.58 -18.16 11.03
N GLN A 230 -20.24 -19.19 10.48
CA GLN A 230 -19.69 -20.55 10.34
C GLN A 230 -18.96 -20.82 9.00
N GLU A 231 -19.03 -19.95 8.00
CA GLU A 231 -18.36 -20.14 6.69
C GLU A 231 -17.23 -19.12 6.45
N TYR A 232 -16.39 -18.85 7.46
CA TYR A 232 -15.20 -18.03 7.26
C TYR A 232 -14.17 -18.80 6.40
N ASN A 233 -14.08 -18.43 5.12
CA ASN A 233 -13.18 -19.07 4.15
C ASN A 233 -12.23 -18.03 3.51
N PRO A 234 -11.31 -17.39 4.28
CA PRO A 234 -10.43 -16.31 3.81
C PRO A 234 -9.47 -16.77 2.72
N PRO A 235 -9.03 -15.94 1.78
CA PRO A 235 -8.12 -16.39 0.73
C PRO A 235 -6.75 -16.77 1.30
N ILE A 236 -6.08 -17.73 0.66
CA ILE A 236 -4.68 -18.07 0.95
C ILE A 236 -3.79 -17.25 -0.01
N LEU A 237 -2.79 -16.58 0.55
CA LEU A 237 -1.80 -15.84 -0.24
C LEU A 237 -0.75 -16.81 -0.79
N VAL A 238 -0.52 -16.76 -2.09
CA VAL A 238 0.41 -17.67 -2.79
C VAL A 238 1.63 -16.90 -3.26
N CYS A 239 2.83 -17.36 -2.93
CA CYS A 239 4.08 -16.79 -3.44
C CYS A 239 4.96 -17.83 -4.12
N GLN A 240 5.69 -17.38 -5.14
CA GLN A 240 6.48 -18.23 -6.04
C GLN A 240 7.99 -17.96 -6.02
N SER A 241 8.45 -16.93 -5.30
CA SER A 241 9.84 -16.51 -5.24
C SER A 241 10.23 -16.02 -3.85
N LEU A 242 11.54 -15.96 -3.56
CA LEU A 242 12.04 -15.41 -2.29
C LEU A 242 11.70 -13.91 -2.11
N ASN A 243 11.64 -13.15 -3.20
CA ASN A 243 11.26 -11.74 -3.13
C ASN A 243 9.76 -11.60 -2.82
N SER A 244 8.91 -12.38 -3.49
CA SER A 244 7.47 -12.40 -3.22
C SER A 244 7.13 -12.96 -1.85
N SER A 245 7.91 -13.90 -1.30
CA SER A 245 7.69 -14.42 0.05
C SER A 245 7.89 -13.36 1.13
N TYR A 246 8.84 -12.43 0.96
CA TYR A 246 9.01 -11.26 1.85
C TYR A 246 7.76 -10.36 1.85
N ILE A 247 7.22 -10.07 0.67
CA ILE A 247 6.00 -9.25 0.54
C ILE A 247 4.81 -9.99 1.16
N THR A 248 4.72 -11.28 0.87
CA THR A 248 3.62 -12.14 1.33
C THR A 248 3.60 -12.31 2.84
N SER A 249 4.76 -12.39 3.50
CA SER A 249 4.83 -12.53 4.96
C SER A 249 4.39 -11.26 5.70
N ILE A 250 4.69 -10.08 5.18
CA ILE A 250 4.18 -8.82 5.73
C ILE A 250 2.68 -8.73 5.44
N LEU A 251 2.27 -8.99 4.20
CA LEU A 251 0.88 -8.88 3.77
C LEU A 251 -0.05 -9.85 4.51
N SER A 252 0.41 -11.08 4.78
CA SER A 252 -0.33 -12.09 5.55
C SER A 252 -0.56 -11.63 6.99
N ASN A 253 0.46 -11.03 7.63
CA ASN A 253 0.33 -10.48 8.96
C ASN A 253 -0.66 -9.30 8.98
N LEU A 254 -0.56 -8.41 7.99
CA LEU A 254 -1.43 -7.26 7.85
C LEU A 254 -2.90 -7.64 7.62
N LEU A 255 -3.17 -8.61 6.74
CA LEU A 255 -4.51 -9.04 6.34
C LEU A 255 -5.07 -10.22 7.14
N LYS A 256 -4.27 -10.85 8.01
CA LYS A 256 -4.61 -12.09 8.75
C LYS A 256 -4.99 -13.24 7.83
N LEU A 257 -4.14 -13.49 6.84
CA LEU A 257 -4.32 -14.56 5.85
C LEU A 257 -3.23 -15.62 5.96
N ASP A 258 -3.57 -16.84 5.57
CA ASP A 258 -2.60 -17.92 5.45
C ASP A 258 -1.70 -17.74 4.23
N ILE A 259 -0.51 -18.34 4.27
CA ILE A 259 0.46 -18.34 3.17
C ILE A 259 0.61 -19.76 2.62
N LEU A 260 0.65 -19.87 1.29
CA LEU A 260 1.12 -21.03 0.55
C LEU A 260 2.36 -20.65 -0.25
N ILE A 261 3.47 -21.35 0.01
CA ILE A 261 4.71 -21.17 -0.75
C ILE A 261 4.76 -22.25 -1.84
N LEU A 262 4.78 -21.81 -3.09
CA LEU A 262 5.03 -22.66 -4.25
C LEU A 262 6.49 -22.51 -4.65
N ASP A 263 7.35 -23.37 -4.14
CA ASP A 263 8.77 -23.34 -4.47
C ASP A 263 9.01 -23.86 -5.90
N LYS A 264 9.95 -23.20 -6.61
CA LYS A 264 10.47 -23.59 -7.93
C LYS A 264 9.42 -23.73 -9.02
N ILE A 265 8.58 -22.72 -9.27
CA ILE A 265 7.83 -22.63 -10.54
C ILE A 265 8.82 -22.29 -11.66
N GLY A 266 9.39 -23.34 -12.25
CA GLY A 266 10.34 -23.32 -13.34
C GLY A 266 9.63 -23.20 -14.69
N PRO A 267 10.37 -23.29 -15.81
CA PRO A 267 9.81 -23.03 -17.14
C PRO A 267 8.63 -23.94 -17.47
N ILE A 268 7.76 -23.44 -18.36
CA ILE A 268 6.39 -23.88 -18.74
C ILE A 268 6.15 -25.40 -18.78
N ASN A 269 7.18 -26.23 -18.97
CA ASN A 269 7.08 -27.67 -19.24
C ASN A 269 7.49 -28.60 -18.09
N ARG A 270 7.55 -28.17 -16.82
CA ARG A 270 7.80 -29.09 -15.70
C ARG A 270 6.49 -29.47 -14.99
N ILE A 271 6.15 -30.76 -15.05
CA ILE A 271 5.06 -31.37 -14.27
C ILE A 271 5.57 -31.60 -12.85
N TYR A 272 4.96 -30.93 -11.87
CA TYR A 272 5.30 -31.11 -10.46
C TYR A 272 4.44 -32.22 -9.87
N ASN A 273 5.00 -33.43 -9.77
CA ASN A 273 4.32 -34.60 -9.20
C ASN A 273 3.93 -34.44 -7.72
N SER A 274 4.39 -33.41 -7.01
CA SER A 274 4.17 -33.17 -5.58
C SER A 274 3.19 -32.04 -5.22
N LEU A 275 2.63 -31.31 -6.20
CA LEU A 275 1.72 -30.19 -5.90
C LEU A 275 0.35 -30.63 -5.35
N ASN A 276 0.00 -31.89 -5.55
CA ASN A 276 -1.33 -32.46 -5.31
C ASN A 276 -1.76 -32.50 -3.82
N LYS A 277 -0.93 -32.02 -2.87
CA LYS A 277 -1.26 -32.01 -1.43
C LYS A 277 -1.44 -30.63 -0.81
N ASN A 278 -1.00 -29.55 -1.46
CA ASN A 278 -0.96 -28.23 -0.82
C ASN A 278 -2.08 -27.30 -1.27
N ILE A 279 -2.69 -27.56 -2.44
CA ILE A 279 -3.86 -26.82 -2.91
C ILE A 279 -5.11 -27.57 -2.47
N ILE A 280 -5.99 -26.84 -1.79
CA ILE A 280 -7.24 -27.33 -1.23
C ILE A 280 -8.34 -26.99 -2.24
N GLU A 281 -9.09 -28.01 -2.64
CA GLU A 281 -10.22 -27.86 -3.56
C GLU A 281 -11.24 -26.83 -3.02
N ASN A 282 -11.84 -26.04 -3.91
CA ASN A 282 -12.79 -24.98 -3.62
C ASN A 282 -12.29 -23.83 -2.72
N ARG A 283 -11.00 -23.80 -2.37
CA ARG A 283 -10.38 -22.72 -1.60
C ARG A 283 -10.00 -21.54 -2.49
N ASN A 284 -10.09 -20.33 -1.95
CA ASN A 284 -9.76 -19.09 -2.64
C ASN A 284 -8.27 -18.76 -2.50
N TYR A 285 -7.63 -18.32 -3.59
CA TYR A 285 -6.20 -18.02 -3.63
C TYR A 285 -5.93 -16.67 -4.28
N ILE A 286 -4.98 -15.92 -3.72
CA ILE A 286 -4.47 -14.66 -4.30
C ILE A 286 -2.97 -14.83 -4.49
N VAL A 287 -2.50 -14.59 -5.72
CA VAL A 287 -1.07 -14.65 -6.03
C VAL A 287 -0.42 -13.32 -5.63
N VAL A 288 0.74 -13.39 -5.00
CA VAL A 288 1.52 -12.24 -4.57
C VAL A 288 2.84 -12.26 -5.34
N SER A 289 3.11 -11.17 -6.06
CA SER A 289 4.32 -11.01 -6.87
C SER A 289 5.10 -9.76 -6.43
N ASP A 290 6.41 -9.76 -6.65
CA ASP A 290 7.24 -8.58 -6.46
C ASP A 290 7.06 -7.59 -7.63
N LEU A 291 7.34 -8.05 -8.86
CA LEU A 291 7.14 -7.31 -10.09
C LEU A 291 6.44 -8.19 -11.12
N VAL A 292 5.42 -7.63 -11.77
CA VAL A 292 4.74 -8.29 -12.88
C VAL A 292 5.06 -7.55 -14.17
N CYS A 293 5.90 -8.15 -15.01
CA CYS A 293 6.15 -7.63 -16.36
C CYS A 293 5.03 -8.14 -17.31
N LEU A 294 5.25 -9.28 -17.99
CA LEU A 294 4.26 -9.92 -18.89
C LEU A 294 3.27 -10.86 -18.18
N GLY A 295 3.53 -11.21 -16.92
CA GLY A 295 2.64 -12.06 -16.11
C GLY A 295 2.71 -13.56 -16.40
N THR A 296 3.76 -14.05 -17.06
CA THR A 296 3.94 -15.50 -17.33
C THR A 296 3.94 -16.33 -16.06
N GLU A 297 4.68 -15.93 -15.03
CA GLU A 297 4.74 -16.64 -13.75
C GLU A 297 3.36 -16.68 -13.06
N VAL A 298 2.65 -15.55 -13.04
CA VAL A 298 1.29 -15.45 -12.49
C VAL A 298 0.34 -16.40 -13.22
N LYS A 299 0.42 -16.50 -14.56
CA LYS A 299 -0.39 -17.43 -15.35
C LYS A 299 -0.08 -18.89 -15.04
N ILE A 300 1.19 -19.24 -14.82
CA ILE A 300 1.56 -20.61 -14.41
C ILE A 300 0.95 -20.94 -13.04
N VAL A 301 1.07 -20.03 -12.07
CA VAL A 301 0.48 -20.21 -10.73
C VAL A 301 -1.04 -20.34 -10.81
N LYS A 302 -1.71 -19.46 -11.57
CA LYS A 302 -3.16 -19.51 -11.82
C LYS A 302 -3.57 -20.89 -12.35
N ASN A 303 -2.90 -21.37 -13.39
CA ASN A 303 -3.20 -22.67 -13.99
C ASN A 303 -3.01 -23.82 -12.99
N ILE A 304 -1.97 -23.77 -12.16
CA ILE A 304 -1.73 -24.77 -11.11
C ILE A 304 -2.88 -24.77 -10.09
N ILE A 305 -3.30 -23.59 -9.61
CA ILE A 305 -4.40 -23.44 -8.65
C ILE A 305 -5.69 -24.00 -9.23
N GLU A 306 -6.06 -23.57 -10.43
CA GLU A 306 -7.32 -23.96 -11.08
C GLU A 306 -7.32 -25.45 -11.45
N PHE A 307 -6.18 -25.99 -11.93
CA PHE A 307 -6.04 -27.41 -12.25
C PHE A 307 -6.23 -28.32 -11.02
N LEU A 308 -5.79 -27.88 -9.85
CA LEU A 308 -5.96 -28.60 -8.59
C LEU A 308 -7.28 -28.28 -7.86
N GLY A 309 -8.24 -27.65 -8.56
CA GLY A 309 -9.58 -27.38 -8.04
C GLY A 309 -9.70 -26.17 -7.11
N GLY A 310 -8.64 -25.37 -6.97
CA GLY A 310 -8.66 -24.08 -6.26
C GLY A 310 -9.29 -22.96 -7.10
N LYS A 311 -9.68 -21.87 -6.43
CA LYS A 311 -10.27 -20.68 -7.05
C LYS A 311 -9.26 -19.53 -7.05
N TYR A 312 -8.72 -19.19 -8.21
CA TYR A 312 -7.86 -18.03 -8.38
C TYR A 312 -8.70 -16.74 -8.34
N LEU A 313 -8.38 -15.84 -7.40
CA LEU A 313 -9.08 -14.57 -7.23
C LEU A 313 -8.40 -13.38 -7.89
N GLY A 314 -7.12 -13.52 -8.25
CA GLY A 314 -6.33 -12.43 -8.82
C GLY A 314 -4.89 -12.44 -8.34
N ASN A 315 -4.16 -11.42 -8.75
CA ASN A 315 -2.76 -11.22 -8.40
C ASN A 315 -2.56 -9.81 -7.83
N VAL A 316 -1.65 -9.70 -6.88
CA VAL A 316 -1.24 -8.44 -6.26
C VAL A 316 0.26 -8.27 -6.40
N SER A 317 0.74 -7.04 -6.59
CA SER A 317 2.18 -6.79 -6.68
C SER A 317 2.61 -5.42 -6.18
N LEU A 318 3.91 -5.25 -5.94
CA LEU A 318 4.47 -3.91 -5.74
C LEU A 318 4.48 -3.14 -7.05
N ILE A 319 5.02 -3.76 -8.11
CA ILE A 319 5.16 -3.12 -9.42
C ILE A 319 4.45 -3.95 -10.49
N LYS A 320 3.75 -3.28 -11.41
CA LYS A 320 3.15 -3.89 -12.60
C LYS A 320 3.51 -3.08 -13.84
N THR A 321 4.07 -3.72 -14.86
CA THR A 321 4.18 -3.10 -16.19
C THR A 321 2.87 -3.31 -16.94
N GLU A 322 2.23 -2.22 -17.36
CA GLU A 322 1.01 -2.23 -18.15
C GLU A 322 1.37 -2.34 -19.64
N THR A 323 1.05 -3.50 -20.20
CA THR A 323 1.30 -3.84 -21.61
C THR A 323 0.01 -3.91 -22.43
N LEU A 324 -1.14 -3.71 -21.79
CA LEU A 324 -2.46 -3.71 -22.40
C LEU A 324 -3.16 -2.39 -22.10
N LYS A 325 -4.05 -1.94 -23.00
CA LYS A 325 -4.89 -0.78 -22.71
C LYS A 325 -5.88 -1.16 -21.60
N LYS A 326 -6.22 -0.22 -20.72
CA LYS A 326 -7.13 -0.46 -19.58
C LYS A 326 -8.46 -1.15 -19.99
N LYS A 327 -8.99 -0.81 -21.16
CA LYS A 327 -10.23 -1.40 -21.73
C LYS A 327 -10.09 -2.87 -22.14
N ASP A 328 -8.87 -3.35 -22.39
CA ASP A 328 -8.56 -4.69 -22.87
C ASP A 328 -8.19 -5.64 -21.69
N ILE A 329 -8.11 -5.11 -20.46
CA ILE A 329 -7.79 -5.89 -19.26
C ILE A 329 -9.09 -6.44 -18.67
N ASN A 330 -9.27 -7.76 -18.79
CA ASN A 330 -10.31 -8.44 -18.02
C ASN A 330 -10.00 -8.33 -16.54
N ARG A 331 -11.00 -7.96 -15.76
CA ARG A 331 -10.83 -7.68 -14.33
C ARG A 331 -10.30 -8.85 -13.51
N ARG A 332 -10.67 -10.09 -13.86
CA ARG A 332 -10.14 -11.31 -13.22
C ARG A 332 -8.63 -11.52 -13.47
N ASP A 333 -8.10 -10.91 -14.53
CA ASP A 333 -6.68 -10.98 -14.88
C ASP A 333 -5.93 -9.67 -14.52
N ALA A 334 -6.63 -8.69 -13.95
CA ALA A 334 -6.02 -7.46 -13.48
C ALA A 334 -5.13 -7.75 -12.27
N THR A 335 -3.97 -7.10 -12.24
CA THR A 335 -3.09 -7.10 -11.08
C THR A 335 -3.35 -5.85 -10.25
N ILE A 336 -3.63 -6.02 -8.96
CA ILE A 336 -3.68 -4.89 -8.03
C ILE A 336 -2.23 -4.55 -7.69
N ALA A 337 -1.72 -3.44 -8.23
CA ALA A 337 -0.35 -2.99 -7.99
C ALA A 337 -0.29 -1.73 -7.12
N ILE A 338 0.82 -1.56 -6.40
CA ILE A 338 1.14 -0.27 -5.77
C ILE A 338 1.48 0.77 -6.82
N PHE A 339 2.39 0.40 -7.70
CA PHE A 339 2.91 1.25 -8.75
C PHE A 339 2.78 0.54 -10.09
N SER A 340 2.39 1.28 -11.11
CA SER A 340 2.28 0.77 -12.48
C SER A 340 3.24 1.53 -13.38
N ILE A 341 4.05 0.79 -14.13
CA ILE A 341 4.84 1.34 -15.24
C ILE A 341 3.95 1.30 -16.47
N ASP A 342 3.62 2.46 -17.00
CA ASP A 342 2.74 2.61 -18.16
C ASP A 342 3.29 3.67 -19.11
N ARG A 343 2.54 3.96 -20.17
CA ARG A 343 2.93 4.94 -21.19
C ARG A 343 3.12 6.37 -20.66
N ASP A 344 2.59 6.68 -19.48
CA ASP A 344 2.60 8.03 -18.93
C ASP A 344 3.88 8.25 -18.07
N ASN A 345 4.60 7.19 -17.68
CA ASN A 345 5.80 7.28 -16.84
C ASN A 345 7.00 6.42 -17.29
N ASN A 346 6.86 5.59 -18.33
CA ASN A 346 7.92 4.72 -18.81
C ASN A 346 9.17 5.47 -19.27
N GLU A 347 9.00 6.63 -19.90
CA GLU A 347 10.11 7.46 -20.40
C GLU A 347 10.97 8.00 -19.25
N GLU A 348 10.32 8.51 -18.19
CA GLU A 348 10.98 9.00 -16.98
C GLU A 348 11.80 7.89 -16.30
N LEU A 349 11.33 6.65 -16.38
CA LEU A 349 11.98 5.47 -15.81
C LEU A 349 13.01 4.84 -16.75
N GLY A 350 13.06 5.24 -18.03
CA GLY A 350 13.88 4.57 -19.04
C GLY A 350 13.55 3.07 -19.17
N TYR A 351 12.27 2.72 -19.03
CA TYR A 351 11.80 1.32 -19.03
C TYR A 351 10.99 1.02 -20.30
N TYR A 352 11.61 0.33 -21.26
CA TYR A 352 10.99 0.05 -22.55
C TYR A 352 10.90 -1.45 -22.81
N ILE A 353 9.76 -1.86 -23.39
CA ILE A 353 9.53 -3.20 -23.91
C ILE A 353 9.34 -3.09 -25.41
N SER A 354 10.17 -3.79 -26.18
CA SER A 354 10.09 -3.77 -27.65
C SER A 354 10.01 -5.19 -28.21
N THR A 355 9.56 -5.29 -29.47
CA THR A 355 9.51 -6.55 -30.21
C THR A 355 10.02 -6.31 -31.63
N ASN A 356 10.44 -7.36 -32.34
CA ASN A 356 10.79 -7.24 -33.76
C ASN A 356 9.58 -7.04 -34.68
N LEU A 357 8.36 -7.10 -34.15
CA LEU A 357 7.15 -6.88 -34.94
C LEU A 357 6.90 -5.37 -35.05
N LYS A 358 6.81 -4.87 -36.28
CA LYS A 358 6.33 -3.50 -36.53
C LYS A 358 4.84 -3.39 -36.18
N SER A 359 4.45 -2.31 -35.53
CA SER A 359 3.04 -1.95 -35.37
C SER A 359 2.40 -1.79 -36.75
N LYS A 360 1.15 -2.21 -36.88
CA LYS A 360 0.40 -2.12 -38.14
C LYS A 360 -0.08 -0.66 -38.30
N LYS A 361 0.83 0.23 -38.74
CA LYS A 361 0.63 1.67 -39.01
C LYS A 361 0.14 2.51 -37.81
N GLU A 362 1.07 3.24 -37.21
CA GLU A 362 0.84 4.63 -36.76
C GLU A 362 1.88 5.51 -37.47
N ASP A 363 1.82 5.49 -38.81
CA ASP A 363 2.29 6.58 -39.66
C ASP A 363 1.02 7.06 -40.38
N ASN A 364 0.36 8.07 -39.81
CA ASN A 364 -0.36 9.14 -40.49
C ASN A 364 -1.13 9.99 -39.45
N GLU A 365 -0.69 11.25 -39.36
CA GLU A 365 -1.24 12.43 -38.67
C GLU A 365 -0.73 12.73 -37.25
#